data_AF-A0A7Y2I542-F1
#
_entry.id   AF-A0A7Y2I542-F1
#
_cell.length_a   1.000
_cell.length_b   1.000
_cell.length_c   1.000
_cell.angle_alpha   90.00
_cell.angle_beta   90.00
_cell.angle_gamma   90.00
#
_symmetry.space_group_name_H-M   'P 1'
#
loop_
_entity.id
_entity.type
_entity.pdbx_description
1 polymer ?
#
loop_
_entity_poly.entity_id
_entity_poly.type
_entity_poly.pdbx_seq_one_letter_code
_entity_poly.pdbx_strand_id
1 'polypeptide(L)' 'MNQTSWLEQTLDKEKQRLVSARQALKKNPTSYSARVTLQSAENRLADLRRRFTEDKTTNTLSSLKD' A
#
# COMPACT_ATOMS: atom_id res chain seq x y z
N MET A 1 3.96 19.28 2.93
CA MET A 1 3.88 17.82 3.22
C MET A 1 5.04 17.15 2.52
N ASN A 2 5.91 16.40 3.21
CA ASN A 2 7.04 15.74 2.58
C ASN A 2 6.61 14.38 1.97
N GLN A 3 7.40 13.86 1.02
CA GLN A 3 7.10 12.62 0.29
C GLN A 3 6.90 11.43 1.23
N THR A 4 7.70 11.35 2.30
CA THR A 4 7.59 10.30 3.33
C THR A 4 6.25 10.34 4.07
N SER A 5 5.82 11.51 4.53
CA SER A 5 4.54 11.68 5.23
C SER A 5 3.34 11.36 4.32
N TRP A 6 3.44 11.69 3.03
CA TRP A 6 2.42 11.32 2.04
C TRP A 6 2.36 9.79 1.84
N LEU A 7 3.50 9.12 1.75
CA LEU A 7 3.59 7.66 1.63
C LEU A 7 3.03 6.94 2.87
N GLU A 8 3.35 7.42 4.07
CA GLU A 8 2.85 6.87 5.34
C GLU A 8 1.31 6.98 5.43
N GLN A 9 0.76 8.16 5.16
CA GLN A 9 -0.69 8.35 5.16
C GLN A 9 -1.39 7.50 4.09
N THR A 10 -0.77 7.35 2.92
CA THR A 10 -1.32 6.54 1.84
C THR A 10 -1.29 5.05 2.21
N LEU A 11 -0.21 4.56 2.83
CA LEU A 11 -0.12 3.20 3.34
C LEU A 11 -1.19 2.92 4.40
N ASP A 12 -1.44 3.85 5.33
CA ASP A 12 -2.45 3.65 6.36
C ASP A 12 -3.87 3.66 5.80
N LYS A 13 -4.16 4.51 4.82
CA LYS A 13 -5.44 4.49 4.09
C LYS A 13 -5.66 3.15 3.38
N GLU A 14 -4.65 2.64 2.67
CA GLU A 14 -4.77 1.38 1.94
C GLU A 14 -4.86 0.17 2.90
N LYS A 15 -4.19 0.20 4.07
CA LYS A 15 -4.39 -0.81 5.14
C LYS A 15 -5.83 -0.80 5.67
N GLN A 16 -6.38 0.38 5.97
CA GLN A 16 -7.77 0.50 6.43
C GLN A 16 -8.74 -0.03 5.37
N ARG A 17 -8.51 0.31 4.10
CA ARG A 17 -9.32 -0.19 2.97
C ARG A 17 -9.29 -1.71 2.87
N LEU A 18 -8.12 -2.31 3.08
CA LEU A 18 -7.93 -3.76 3.07
C LEU A 18 -8.67 -4.44 4.23
N VAL A 19 -8.60 -3.88 5.44
CA VAL A 19 -9.37 -4.38 6.60
C VAL A 19 -10.88 -4.30 6.33
N SER A 20 -11.37 -3.17 5.82
CA SER A 20 -12.78 -2.98 5.48
C SER A 20 -13.25 -3.96 4.40
N ALA A 21 -12.45 -4.19 3.35
CA ALA A 21 -12.76 -5.16 2.31
C ALA A 21 -12.83 -6.59 2.86
N ARG A 22 -11.90 -6.97 3.75
CA ARG A 22 -11.92 -8.28 4.43
C ARG A 22 -13.15 -8.44 5.32
N GLN A 23 -13.53 -7.40 6.07
CA GLN A 23 -14.74 -7.44 6.89
C GLN A 23 -16.01 -7.54 6.03
N ALA A 24 -16.05 -6.83 4.89
CA ALA A 24 -17.14 -6.93 3.93
C ALA A 24 -17.25 -8.33 3.34
N LEU A 25 -16.13 -8.98 3.00
CA LEU A 25 -16.11 -10.37 2.54
C LEU A 25 -16.48 -11.37 3.63
N LYS A 26 -16.09 -11.11 4.88
CA LYS A 26 -16.51 -11.94 6.02
C LYS A 26 -18.03 -11.92 6.20
N LYS A 27 -18.67 -10.76 5.98
CA LYS A 27 -20.13 -10.60 6.03
C LYS A 27 -20.83 -11.13 4.77
N ASN A 28 -20.23 -10.92 3.60
CA ASN A 28 -20.75 -11.33 2.31
C ASN A 28 -19.62 -11.87 1.41
N PRO A 29 -19.34 -13.18 1.46
CA PRO A 29 -18.21 -13.79 0.76
C PRO A 29 -18.27 -13.69 -0.77
N THR A 30 -19.47 -13.57 -1.35
CA THR A 30 -19.66 -13.54 -2.80
C THR A 30 -19.60 -12.12 -3.38
N SER A 31 -19.53 -11.10 -2.52
CA SER A 31 -19.47 -9.69 -2.92
C SER A 31 -18.33 -9.43 -3.90
N TYR A 32 -18.69 -9.13 -5.15
CA TYR A 32 -17.74 -8.81 -6.21
C TYR A 32 -16.98 -7.52 -5.90
N SER A 33 -17.70 -6.48 -5.46
CA SER A 33 -17.10 -5.19 -5.11
C SER A 33 -16.09 -5.31 -3.96
N ALA A 34 -16.36 -6.14 -2.96
CA ALA A 34 -15.42 -6.38 -1.86
C ALA A 34 -14.18 -7.15 -2.32
N ARG A 35 -14.32 -8.15 -3.22
CA ARG A 35 -13.19 -8.85 -3.84
C ARG A 35 -12.30 -7.93 -4.67
N VAL A 36 -12.90 -7.11 -5.53
CA VAL A 36 -12.16 -6.13 -6.34
C VAL A 36 -11.44 -5.11 -5.45
N THR A 37 -12.11 -4.65 -4.38
CA THR A 37 -11.52 -3.71 -3.43
C THR A 37 -10.34 -4.33 -2.68
N LEU A 38 -10.46 -5.60 -2.26
CA LEU A 38 -9.39 -6.34 -1.61
C LEU A 38 -8.17 -6.45 -2.53
N GLN A 39 -8.37 -6.93 -3.77
CA GLN A 39 -7.29 -7.09 -4.75
C GLN A 39 -6.61 -5.76 -5.07
N SER A 40 -7.40 -4.69 -5.25
CA SER A 40 -6.87 -3.36 -5.54
C SER A 40 -6.02 -2.82 -4.39
N ALA A 41 -6.48 -2.99 -3.14
CA ALA A 41 -5.75 -2.57 -1.96
C ALA A 41 -4.44 -3.37 -1.77
N GLU A 42 -4.47 -4.68 -2.03
CA GLU A 42 -3.27 -5.54 -1.98
C GLU A 42 -2.24 -5.13 -3.03
N ASN A 43 -2.66 -4.89 -4.27
CA ASN A 43 -1.77 -4.44 -5.34
C ASN A 43 -1.14 -3.07 -5.01
N ARG A 44 -1.92 -2.13 -4.48
CA ARG A 44 -1.40 -0.82 -4.08
C ARG A 44 -0.42 -0.90 -2.92
N LEU A 45 -0.68 -1.73 -1.93
CA LEU A 45 0.26 -1.94 -0.82
C LEU A 45 1.57 -2.56 -1.30
N ALA A 46 1.52 -3.49 -2.25
CA ALA A 46 2.71 -4.06 -2.87
C ALA A 46 3.51 -2.99 -3.63
N ASP A 47 2.86 -2.17 -4.45
CA ASP A 47 3.52 -1.09 -5.19
C ASP A 47 4.12 -0.02 -4.26
N LEU A 48 3.39 0.39 -3.22
CA LEU A 48 3.87 1.36 -2.23
C LEU A 48 5.08 0.82 -1.45
N ARG A 49 5.07 -0.46 -1.06
CA ARG A 49 6.23 -1.11 -0.40
C ARG A 49 7.43 -1.19 -1.34
N ARG A 50 7.20 -1.48 -2.62
CA ARG A 50 8.25 -1.51 -3.64
C ARG A 50 8.87 -0.13 -3.80
N ARG A 51 8.07 0.92 -4.03
CA ARG A 51 8.54 2.31 -4.11
C ARG A 51 9.31 2.74 -2.87
N PHE A 52 8.83 2.38 -1.68
CA PHE A 52 9.52 2.70 -0.43
C PHE A 52 10.89 2.01 -0.32
N THR A 53 11.01 0.80 -0.87
CA THR A 53 12.28 0.05 -0.90
C THR A 53 13.23 0.64 -1.95
N GLU A 54 12.71 0.93 -3.15
CA GLU A 54 13.44 1.55 -4.26
C GLU A 54 14.00 2.93 -3.86
N ASP A 55 13.19 3.78 -3.20
CA ASP A 55 13.58 5.08 -2.66
C ASP A 55 14.70 4.95 -1.62
N LYS A 56 14.66 3.91 -0.77
CA LYS A 56 15.76 3.64 0.20
C LYS A 56 17.03 3.19 -0.51
N THR A 57 16.93 2.25 -1.45
CA THR A 57 18.11 1.73 -2.16
C THR A 57 18.78 2.78 -3.03
N THR A 58 18.00 3.62 -3.71
CA THR A 58 18.54 4.71 -4.54
C THR A 58 19.24 5.76 -3.66
N ASN A 59 18.67 6.14 -2.51
CA ASN A 59 19.35 7.05 -1.58
C ASN A 59 20.65 6.46 -1.02
N THR A 60 20.67 5.15 -0.73
CA THR A 60 21.86 4.49 -0.18
C THR A 60 22.98 4.41 -1.22
N LEU A 61 22.65 4.06 -2.48
CA LEU A 61 23.60 4.00 -3.61
C LEU A 61 24.15 5.37 -4.02
N SER A 62 23.34 6.43 -3.92
CA SER A 62 23.80 7.80 -4.14
C SER A 62 24.84 8.24 -3.10
N SER A 63 24.67 7.84 -1.84
CA SER A 63 25.60 8.21 -0.76
C SER A 63 26.93 7.44 -0.74
N LEU A 64 27.04 6.36 -1.53
CA LEU A 64 28.24 5.52 -1.63
C LEU A 64 29.15 5.90 -2.81
N LYS A 65 28.78 6.92 -3.58
CA LYS A 65 29.53 7.40 -4.76
C LYS A 65 30.29 8.71 -4.54
N ASP A 66 30.25 9.26 -3.32
CA ASP A 66 31.06 10.39 -2.87
C ASP A 66 32.16 9.92 -1.91
#